data_AF-A0A7Z8K0K1-F1
#
_entry.id   AF-A0A7Z8K0K1-F1
#
_cell.length_a   1.000
_cell.length_b   1.000
_cell.length_c   1.000
_cell.angle_alpha   90.00
_cell.angle_beta   90.00
_cell.angle_gamma   90.00
#
_symmetry.space_group_name_H-M   'P 1'
#
loop_
_entity.id
_entity.type
_entity.pdbx_description
1 polymer ?
#
loop_
_entity_poly.entity_id
_entity_poly.type
_entity_poly.pdbx_seq_one_letter_code
_entity_poly.pdbx_strand_id
1 'polypeptide(L)'
;MAGSVVLEPAEWRARAEAHAARADALTADHRARRARGGERHAIEDFLFEYYPAKPAQLRRWHPGAGVTLAGAADAPHAGRRWYRVAADGSVALDVPGFLADRGDTVRYVRALLSATAARPAATGCFGLHEWAMVYREGDGEHRHPLPLRLGGAGTDAVVERHRIRCTHIDAFRFFTPDAVPRNTLQPTRETQVAMEQPGCLHANMDLYKWALKLRPAVPGDLLLDAFALAREIRTVDMQASPYDVSSYGLDPIAIETPDGKGEYVRRQREFAAASQALRARLVAACDAVLVAEPDQPGHPRVRPQAG
;
A
#
# COMPACT_ATOMS: atom_id res chain seq x y z
N MET A 1 -13.89 -26.78 7.34
CA MET A 1 -14.59 -25.79 6.49
C MET A 1 -14.77 -24.54 7.35
N ALA A 2 -13.96 -23.51 7.17
CA ALA A 2 -14.22 -22.23 7.83
C ALA A 2 -15.63 -21.78 7.38
N GLY A 3 -16.53 -21.54 8.33
CA GLY A 3 -17.94 -21.29 8.05
C GLY A 3 -18.11 -20.12 7.09
N SER A 4 -18.87 -20.32 6.01
CA SER A 4 -19.28 -19.23 5.13
C SER A 4 -20.29 -18.37 5.87
N VAL A 5 -20.03 -17.06 5.99
CA VAL A 5 -20.99 -16.10 6.56
C VAL A 5 -21.96 -15.71 5.46
N VAL A 6 -23.25 -15.87 5.69
CA VAL A 6 -24.30 -15.40 4.78
C VAL A 6 -24.77 -14.03 5.27
N LEU A 7 -24.78 -13.05 4.36
CA LEU A 7 -25.37 -11.73 4.60
C LEU A 7 -26.72 -11.66 3.90
N GLU A 8 -27.75 -11.27 4.65
CA GLU A 8 -29.09 -11.07 4.13
C GLU A 8 -29.18 -9.82 3.22
N PRO A 9 -30.18 -9.74 2.32
CA PRO A 9 -30.29 -8.65 1.35
C PRO A 9 -30.22 -7.24 1.95
N ALA A 10 -30.91 -7.01 3.07
CA ALA A 10 -30.89 -5.71 3.75
C ALA A 10 -29.49 -5.39 4.30
N GLU A 11 -28.81 -6.38 4.86
CA GLU A 11 -27.52 -6.22 5.52
C GLU A 11 -26.41 -5.90 4.52
N TRP A 12 -26.27 -6.68 3.44
CA TRP A 12 -25.19 -6.44 2.50
C TRP A 12 -25.40 -5.16 1.68
N ARG A 13 -26.66 -4.76 1.42
CA ARG A 13 -26.97 -3.47 0.79
C ARG A 13 -26.57 -2.31 1.67
N ALA A 14 -26.90 -2.36 2.96
CA ALA A 14 -26.51 -1.34 3.94
C ALA A 14 -24.97 -1.23 4.04
N ARG A 15 -24.25 -2.36 4.10
CA ARG A 15 -22.78 -2.36 4.10
C ARG A 15 -22.18 -1.78 2.81
N ALA A 16 -22.76 -2.10 1.66
CA ALA A 16 -22.32 -1.57 0.37
C ALA A 16 -22.51 -0.06 0.26
N GLU A 17 -23.64 0.45 0.76
CA GLU A 17 -23.95 1.88 0.80
C GLU A 17 -23.03 2.63 1.75
N ALA A 18 -22.84 2.12 2.98
CA ALA A 18 -21.92 2.72 3.94
C ALA A 18 -20.48 2.75 3.42
N HIS A 19 -20.03 1.68 2.75
CA HIS A 19 -18.73 1.64 2.08
C HIS A 19 -18.62 2.70 0.99
N ALA A 20 -19.64 2.83 0.14
CA ALA A 20 -19.67 3.82 -0.92
C ALA A 20 -19.59 5.25 -0.38
N ALA A 21 -20.37 5.57 0.66
CA ALA A 21 -20.35 6.86 1.33
C ALA A 21 -18.97 7.17 1.93
N ARG A 22 -18.34 6.19 2.60
CA ARG A 22 -17.00 6.35 3.16
C ARG A 22 -15.93 6.57 2.08
N ALA A 23 -15.98 5.80 0.99
CA ALA A 23 -15.09 5.99 -0.14
C ALA A 23 -15.30 7.36 -0.81
N ASP A 24 -16.55 7.83 -0.85
CA ASP A 24 -16.90 9.12 -1.39
C ASP A 24 -16.35 10.27 -0.55
N ALA A 25 -16.42 10.18 0.78
CA ALA A 25 -15.79 11.14 1.68
C ALA A 25 -14.25 11.13 1.53
N LEU A 26 -13.63 9.95 1.52
CA LEU A 26 -12.17 9.78 1.44
C LEU A 26 -11.55 10.29 0.13
N THR A 27 -12.34 10.41 -0.94
CA THR A 27 -11.86 10.83 -2.27
C THR A 27 -12.46 12.15 -2.74
N ALA A 28 -13.19 12.86 -1.88
CA ALA A 28 -13.90 14.08 -2.22
C ALA A 28 -12.97 15.17 -2.78
N ASP A 29 -11.88 15.48 -2.08
CA ASP A 29 -10.96 16.56 -2.46
C ASP A 29 -10.24 16.29 -3.79
N HIS A 30 -9.76 15.05 -3.96
CA HIS A 30 -9.15 14.63 -5.23
C HIS A 30 -10.15 14.77 -6.40
N ARG A 31 -11.40 14.32 -6.24
CA ARG A 31 -12.41 14.48 -7.28
C ARG A 31 -12.75 15.94 -7.55
N ALA A 32 -12.82 16.77 -6.51
CA ALA A 32 -13.08 18.20 -6.65
C ALA A 32 -11.97 18.90 -7.43
N ARG A 33 -10.69 18.61 -7.14
CA ARG A 33 -9.54 19.12 -7.92
C ARG A 33 -9.59 18.68 -9.39
N ARG A 34 -9.92 17.41 -9.64
CA ARG A 34 -10.08 16.89 -11.01
C ARG A 34 -11.22 17.58 -11.76
N ALA A 35 -12.34 17.86 -11.09
CA ALA A 35 -13.47 18.57 -11.69
C ALA A 35 -13.16 20.05 -12.03
N ARG A 36 -12.29 20.70 -11.25
CA ARG A 36 -11.86 22.09 -11.49
C ARG A 36 -10.78 22.26 -12.58
N GLY A 37 -10.56 21.25 -13.42
CA GLY A 37 -9.56 21.31 -14.49
C GLY A 37 -8.25 20.59 -14.21
N GLY A 38 -8.20 19.77 -13.15
CA GLY A 38 -7.04 18.89 -12.89
C GLY A 38 -5.89 19.57 -12.14
N GLU A 39 -6.23 20.42 -11.18
CA GLU A 39 -5.28 20.98 -10.21
C GLU A 39 -4.45 19.86 -9.56
N ARG A 40 -3.12 19.96 -9.66
CA ARG A 40 -2.19 18.93 -9.13
C ARG A 40 -1.92 19.15 -7.65
N HIS A 41 -1.80 18.05 -6.91
CA HIS A 41 -1.44 18.03 -5.50
C HIS A 41 -0.44 16.90 -5.23
N ALA A 42 0.84 17.23 -5.04
CA ALA A 42 1.95 16.26 -4.99
C ALA A 42 1.83 15.21 -3.88
N ILE A 43 1.15 15.55 -2.77
CA ILE A 43 0.88 14.62 -1.66
C ILE A 43 -0.29 13.69 -2.00
N GLU A 44 -1.48 14.24 -2.26
CA GLU A 44 -2.69 13.43 -2.43
C GLU A 44 -2.75 12.67 -3.74
N ASP A 45 -2.29 13.27 -4.84
CA ASP A 45 -2.39 12.63 -6.16
C ASP A 45 -1.45 11.43 -6.28
N PHE A 46 -0.40 11.38 -5.46
CA PHE A 46 0.49 10.22 -5.35
C PHE A 46 -0.28 8.91 -5.14
N LEU A 47 -1.32 8.90 -4.30
CA LEU A 47 -2.07 7.67 -4.02
C LEU A 47 -2.92 7.16 -5.20
N PHE A 48 -3.17 8.01 -6.18
CA PHE A 48 -3.92 7.67 -7.38
C PHE A 48 -2.99 7.42 -8.58
N GLU A 49 -1.87 8.14 -8.66
CA GLU A 49 -0.90 8.02 -9.75
C GLU A 49 0.10 6.86 -9.53
N TYR A 50 0.63 6.72 -8.31
CA TYR A 50 1.63 5.69 -8.00
C TYR A 50 1.02 4.30 -7.78
N TYR A 51 -0.17 4.22 -7.20
CA TYR A 51 -0.91 2.96 -6.96
C TYR A 51 -1.97 2.63 -8.03
N PRO A 52 -1.82 3.18 -9.25
CA PRO A 52 -2.85 3.45 -10.28
C PRO A 52 -4.32 3.17 -9.89
N ALA A 53 -4.78 3.72 -8.77
CA ALA A 53 -6.11 3.46 -8.25
C ALA A 53 -7.08 4.54 -8.71
N LYS A 54 -8.30 4.15 -9.09
CA LYS A 54 -9.37 5.10 -9.46
C LYS A 54 -10.35 5.26 -8.28
N PRO A 55 -10.89 6.47 -8.01
CA PRO A 55 -11.93 6.66 -6.99
C PRO A 55 -13.12 5.69 -7.14
N ALA A 56 -13.55 5.43 -8.39
CA ALA A 56 -14.62 4.46 -8.67
C ALA A 56 -14.28 3.01 -8.27
N GLN A 57 -13.00 2.65 -8.25
CA GLN A 57 -12.54 1.35 -7.75
C GLN A 57 -12.56 1.30 -6.23
N LEU A 58 -12.24 2.39 -5.53
CA LEU A 58 -12.35 2.50 -4.07
C LEU A 58 -13.80 2.44 -3.61
N ARG A 59 -14.70 3.08 -4.35
CA ARG A 59 -16.15 3.08 -4.10
C ARG A 59 -16.80 1.70 -4.26
N ARG A 60 -16.15 0.78 -4.97
CA ARG A 60 -16.69 -0.56 -5.22
C ARG A 60 -16.53 -1.44 -3.99
N TRP A 61 -17.64 -1.72 -3.32
CA TRP A 61 -17.66 -2.64 -2.19
C TRP A 61 -17.51 -4.10 -2.62
N HIS A 62 -16.70 -4.84 -1.86
CA HIS A 62 -16.52 -6.28 -1.93
C HIS A 62 -16.67 -6.86 -0.52
N PRO A 63 -17.44 -7.95 -0.33
CA PRO A 63 -17.62 -8.55 0.99
C PRO A 63 -16.37 -9.31 1.48
N GLY A 64 -15.45 -9.65 0.59
CA GLY A 64 -14.27 -10.47 0.88
C GLY A 64 -14.52 -11.97 0.75
N ALA A 65 -13.46 -12.76 0.95
CA ALA A 65 -13.54 -14.22 0.95
C ALA A 65 -14.35 -14.76 2.14
N GLY A 66 -15.04 -15.89 1.95
CA GLY A 66 -15.82 -16.55 2.99
C GLY A 66 -17.17 -15.89 3.30
N VAL A 67 -17.61 -14.92 2.49
CA VAL A 67 -18.90 -14.26 2.62
C VAL A 67 -19.78 -14.51 1.40
N THR A 68 -21.03 -14.89 1.64
CA THR A 68 -22.06 -15.14 0.63
C THR A 68 -23.17 -14.08 0.75
N LEU A 69 -23.58 -13.49 -0.36
CA LEU A 69 -24.66 -12.51 -0.43
C LEU A 69 -25.96 -13.21 -0.83
N ALA A 70 -26.94 -13.28 0.07
CA ALA A 70 -28.25 -13.84 -0.26
C ALA A 70 -29.03 -12.92 -1.21
N GLY A 71 -29.83 -13.50 -2.11
CA GLY A 71 -30.71 -12.76 -3.03
C GLY A 71 -29.98 -11.73 -3.89
N ALA A 72 -28.78 -12.07 -4.39
CA ALA A 72 -27.86 -11.15 -5.05
C ALA A 72 -27.67 -11.45 -6.54
N ALA A 73 -28.48 -12.34 -7.14
CA ALA A 73 -28.41 -12.70 -8.56
C ALA A 73 -28.50 -11.49 -9.50
N ASP A 74 -29.29 -10.48 -9.15
CA ASP A 74 -29.43 -9.23 -9.92
C ASP A 74 -28.48 -8.11 -9.44
N ALA A 75 -27.68 -8.37 -8.39
CA ALA A 75 -26.74 -7.38 -7.88
C ALA A 75 -25.55 -7.23 -8.83
N PRO A 76 -24.89 -6.05 -8.88
CA PRO A 76 -23.71 -5.85 -9.70
C PRO A 76 -22.57 -6.85 -9.46
N HIS A 77 -22.55 -7.53 -8.31
CA HIS A 77 -21.57 -8.57 -7.98
C HIS A 77 -21.71 -9.81 -8.86
N ALA A 78 -22.92 -10.22 -9.23
CA ALA A 78 -23.18 -11.41 -10.04
C ALA A 78 -22.47 -11.37 -11.40
N GLY A 79 -22.37 -10.19 -12.02
CA GLY A 79 -21.71 -9.99 -13.31
C GLY A 79 -20.22 -9.63 -13.24
N ARG A 80 -19.61 -9.61 -12.04
CA ARG A 80 -18.19 -9.25 -11.88
C ARG A 80 -17.30 -10.47 -11.97
N ARG A 81 -16.10 -10.27 -12.52
CA ARG A 81 -15.04 -11.29 -12.54
C ARG A 81 -14.80 -11.86 -11.13
N TRP A 82 -14.62 -13.17 -11.07
CA TRP A 82 -14.38 -13.95 -9.86
C TRP A 82 -15.55 -13.99 -8.87
N TYR A 83 -16.77 -13.72 -9.33
CA TYR A 83 -17.98 -14.05 -8.57
C TYR A 83 -18.69 -15.21 -9.25
N ARG A 84 -19.36 -16.02 -8.44
CA ARG A 84 -20.27 -17.07 -8.88
C ARG A 84 -21.64 -16.86 -8.30
N VAL A 85 -22.66 -17.17 -9.10
CA VAL A 85 -24.06 -17.18 -8.69
C VAL A 85 -24.45 -18.64 -8.44
N ALA A 86 -24.98 -18.93 -7.25
CA ALA A 86 -25.50 -20.25 -6.93
C ALA A 86 -26.96 -20.42 -7.42
N ALA A 87 -27.46 -21.66 -7.43
CA ALA A 87 -28.81 -21.96 -7.92
C ALA A 87 -29.93 -21.26 -7.12
N ASP A 88 -29.68 -20.96 -5.84
CA ASP A 88 -30.59 -20.21 -4.97
C ASP A 88 -30.51 -18.68 -5.15
N GLY A 89 -29.74 -18.21 -6.13
CA GLY A 89 -29.54 -16.79 -6.42
C GLY A 89 -28.57 -16.08 -5.46
N SER A 90 -27.89 -16.81 -4.58
CA SER A 90 -26.82 -16.25 -3.76
C SER A 90 -25.53 -16.01 -4.56
N VAL A 91 -24.74 -15.01 -4.15
CA VAL A 91 -23.51 -14.63 -4.84
C VAL A 91 -22.33 -14.63 -3.89
N ALA A 92 -21.25 -15.31 -4.26
CA ALA A 92 -20.03 -15.39 -3.47
C ALA A 92 -18.78 -15.28 -4.36
N LEU A 93 -17.63 -15.05 -3.73
CA LEU A 93 -16.33 -15.13 -4.38
C LEU A 93 -16.13 -16.54 -4.97
N ASP A 94 -15.82 -16.62 -6.26
CA ASP A 94 -15.33 -17.84 -6.90
C ASP A 94 -13.84 -18.00 -6.58
N VAL A 95 -13.54 -18.62 -5.43
CA VAL A 95 -12.16 -18.77 -4.95
C VAL A 95 -11.28 -19.57 -5.94
N PRO A 96 -11.71 -20.72 -6.49
CA PRO A 96 -10.94 -21.42 -7.51
C PRO A 96 -10.61 -20.56 -8.73
N GLY A 97 -11.59 -19.86 -9.31
CA GLY A 97 -11.36 -18.96 -10.44
C GLY A 97 -10.45 -17.78 -10.08
N PHE A 98 -10.58 -17.24 -8.87
CA PHE A 98 -9.69 -16.19 -8.37
C PHE A 98 -8.24 -16.67 -8.22
N LEU A 99 -8.01 -17.84 -7.63
CA LEU A 99 -6.66 -18.38 -7.42
C LEU A 99 -6.01 -18.86 -8.72
N ALA A 100 -6.77 -19.37 -9.68
CA ALA A 100 -6.26 -19.68 -11.01
C ALA A 100 -5.60 -18.45 -11.67
N ASP A 101 -6.17 -17.27 -11.44
CA ASP A 101 -5.68 -16.01 -12.02
C ASP A 101 -4.68 -15.25 -11.13
N ARG A 102 -4.78 -15.39 -9.79
CA ARG A 102 -4.09 -14.53 -8.81
C ARG A 102 -3.29 -15.28 -7.76
N GLY A 103 -3.25 -16.61 -7.79
CA GLY A 103 -2.64 -17.45 -6.75
C GLY A 103 -1.20 -17.04 -6.40
N ASP A 104 -0.37 -16.79 -7.41
CA ASP A 104 1.02 -16.34 -7.18
C ASP A 104 1.09 -14.98 -6.49
N THR A 105 0.21 -14.04 -6.85
CA THR A 105 0.12 -12.75 -6.16
C THR A 105 -0.31 -12.93 -4.72
N VAL A 106 -1.32 -13.78 -4.46
CA VAL A 106 -1.79 -14.05 -3.10
C VAL A 106 -0.68 -14.66 -2.25
N ARG A 107 0.01 -15.70 -2.75
CA ARG A 107 1.13 -16.35 -2.06
C ARG A 107 2.28 -15.40 -1.79
N TYR A 108 2.67 -14.60 -2.79
CA TYR A 108 3.73 -13.60 -2.64
C TYR A 108 3.38 -12.54 -1.60
N VAL A 109 2.18 -11.94 -1.68
CA VAL A 109 1.76 -10.89 -0.74
C VAL A 109 1.64 -11.44 0.67
N ARG A 110 1.07 -12.63 0.83
CA ARG A 110 1.04 -13.32 2.12
C ARG A 110 2.44 -13.50 2.69
N ALA A 111 3.39 -14.05 1.92
CA ALA A 111 4.76 -14.28 2.37
C ALA A 111 5.46 -12.97 2.76
N LEU A 112 5.34 -11.93 1.93
CA LEU A 112 5.88 -10.59 2.20
C LEU A 112 5.33 -10.01 3.50
N LEU A 113 3.99 -9.95 3.63
CA LEU A 113 3.33 -9.34 4.77
C LEU A 113 3.60 -10.13 6.06
N SER A 114 3.57 -11.47 6.03
CA SER A 114 3.90 -12.28 7.21
C SER A 114 5.36 -12.08 7.64
N ALA A 115 6.30 -12.05 6.69
CA ALA A 115 7.72 -11.83 7.00
C ALA A 115 7.97 -10.43 7.58
N THR A 116 7.32 -9.39 7.05
CA THR A 116 7.39 -8.04 7.61
C THR A 116 6.76 -7.96 9.00
N ALA A 117 5.64 -8.64 9.24
CA ALA A 117 4.95 -8.64 10.54
C ALA A 117 5.79 -9.27 11.65
N ALA A 118 6.59 -10.29 11.33
CA ALA A 118 7.39 -11.06 12.29
C ALA A 118 8.64 -10.33 12.80
N ARG A 119 8.93 -9.11 12.32
CA ARG A 119 10.14 -8.35 12.67
C ARG A 119 9.82 -7.23 13.67
N PRO A 120 10.77 -6.86 14.54
CA PRO A 120 10.68 -5.60 15.27
C PRO A 120 10.76 -4.41 14.29
N ALA A 121 10.06 -3.33 14.59
CA ALA A 121 10.08 -2.12 13.76
C ALA A 121 11.42 -1.38 13.86
N ALA A 122 12.14 -1.29 12.75
CA ALA A 122 13.34 -0.47 12.62
C ALA A 122 12.98 0.99 12.31
N THR A 123 13.48 1.94 13.12
CA THR A 123 13.17 3.38 13.01
C THR A 123 14.34 4.25 12.56
N GLY A 124 15.39 3.63 11.98
CA GLY A 124 16.65 4.33 11.66
C GLY A 124 16.76 4.89 10.24
N CYS A 125 15.70 4.83 9.41
CA CYS A 125 15.75 5.31 8.03
C CYS A 125 15.56 6.83 7.91
N PHE A 126 14.78 7.44 8.82
CA PHE A 126 14.49 8.88 8.88
C PHE A 126 13.93 9.51 7.58
N GLY A 127 13.32 8.71 6.69
CA GLY A 127 12.78 9.23 5.43
C GLY A 127 13.85 9.62 4.41
N LEU A 128 15.13 9.27 4.65
CA LEU A 128 16.26 9.67 3.81
C LEU A 128 16.20 9.11 2.38
N HIS A 129 15.25 8.23 2.06
CA HIS A 129 15.01 7.78 0.69
C HIS A 129 14.59 8.94 -0.22
N GLU A 130 13.76 9.89 0.23
CA GLU A 130 13.36 11.04 -0.61
C GLU A 130 14.53 11.98 -0.88
N TRP A 131 15.45 12.11 0.09
CA TRP A 131 16.68 12.90 -0.03
C TRP A 131 17.66 12.26 -1.01
N ALA A 132 17.78 10.94 -0.96
CA ALA A 132 18.60 10.16 -1.89
C ALA A 132 18.07 10.19 -3.34
N MET A 133 16.78 10.43 -3.54
CA MET A 133 16.19 10.56 -4.88
C MET A 133 16.55 11.85 -5.59
N VAL A 134 17.01 12.89 -4.87
CA VAL A 134 17.39 14.20 -5.44
C VAL A 134 18.86 14.56 -5.19
N TYR A 135 19.63 13.63 -4.63
CA TYR A 135 21.02 13.86 -4.28
C TYR A 135 21.87 14.12 -5.52
N ARG A 136 22.45 15.32 -5.60
CA ARG A 136 23.22 15.83 -6.75
C ARG A 136 22.45 15.87 -8.07
N GLU A 137 21.12 15.94 -8.03
CA GLU A 137 20.34 16.32 -9.23
C GLU A 137 20.53 17.80 -9.53
N GLY A 138 20.55 18.15 -10.82
CA GLY A 138 20.57 19.55 -11.24
C GLY A 138 19.26 20.25 -10.94
N ASP A 139 19.31 21.58 -10.83
CA ASP A 139 18.11 22.40 -10.66
C ASP A 139 17.11 22.14 -11.80
N GLY A 140 15.88 21.75 -11.44
CA GLY A 140 14.80 21.47 -12.39
C GLY A 140 14.69 20.03 -12.89
N GLU A 141 15.56 19.11 -12.44
CA GLU A 141 15.48 17.68 -12.75
C GLU A 141 14.63 16.88 -11.75
N HIS A 142 14.13 17.55 -10.69
CA HIS A 142 13.43 16.90 -9.60
C HIS A 142 12.09 16.28 -10.00
N ARG A 143 11.83 15.09 -9.44
CA ARG A 143 10.58 14.35 -9.64
C ARG A 143 9.33 15.08 -9.17
N HIS A 144 9.42 15.87 -8.10
CA HIS A 144 8.29 16.67 -7.62
C HIS A 144 8.45 18.13 -8.05
N PRO A 145 7.37 18.82 -8.44
CA PRO A 145 7.41 20.21 -8.87
C PRO A 145 7.62 21.21 -7.71
N LEU A 146 7.85 20.70 -6.48
CA LEU A 146 8.05 21.51 -5.29
C LEU A 146 9.53 21.93 -5.19
N PRO A 147 9.83 23.14 -4.71
CA PRO A 147 11.21 23.57 -4.50
C PRO A 147 11.84 22.79 -3.34
N LEU A 148 13.18 22.73 -3.33
CA LEU A 148 13.92 22.15 -2.20
C LEU A 148 14.03 23.19 -1.07
N ARG A 149 13.60 22.82 0.14
CA ARG A 149 13.56 23.75 1.29
C ARG A 149 14.93 24.18 1.80
N LEU A 150 15.99 23.40 1.52
CA LEU A 150 17.39 23.70 1.87
C LEU A 150 18.26 24.03 0.63
N GLY A 151 17.64 24.13 -0.56
CA GLY A 151 18.36 24.14 -1.84
C GLY A 151 19.13 22.85 -2.12
N GLY A 152 19.79 22.77 -3.27
CA GLY A 152 20.58 21.58 -3.67
C GLY A 152 21.72 21.28 -2.69
N ALA A 153 22.58 22.27 -2.41
CA ALA A 153 23.75 22.08 -1.54
C ALA A 153 23.38 21.67 -0.10
N GLY A 154 22.29 22.24 0.47
CA GLY A 154 21.82 21.85 1.80
C GLY A 154 21.22 20.44 1.81
N THR A 155 20.50 20.06 0.76
CA THR A 155 19.95 18.72 0.57
C THR A 155 21.06 17.67 0.47
N ASP A 156 22.09 17.95 -0.33
CA ASP A 156 23.26 17.09 -0.47
C ASP A 156 23.99 16.92 0.87
N ALA A 157 24.22 18.01 1.61
CA ALA A 157 24.87 17.96 2.92
C ALA A 157 24.12 17.05 3.93
N VAL A 158 22.79 16.97 3.86
CA VAL A 158 22.01 16.03 4.67
C VAL A 158 22.30 14.59 4.26
N VAL A 159 22.28 14.28 2.97
CA VAL A 159 22.58 12.93 2.46
C VAL A 159 24.00 12.50 2.84
N GLU A 160 24.97 13.42 2.77
CA GLU A 160 26.38 13.14 3.04
C GLU A 160 26.68 12.89 4.53
N ARG A 161 25.96 13.57 5.44
CA ARG A 161 26.15 13.45 6.90
C ARG A 161 25.42 12.26 7.51
N HIS A 162 24.48 11.65 6.79
CA HIS A 162 23.63 10.60 7.32
C HIS A 162 23.90 9.24 6.69
N ARG A 163 23.71 8.18 7.49
CA ARG A 163 23.79 6.80 7.00
C ARG A 163 22.43 6.38 6.44
N ILE A 164 22.34 6.27 5.12
CA ILE A 164 21.13 5.80 4.44
C ILE A 164 21.03 4.27 4.60
N ARG A 165 19.84 3.79 4.99
CA ARG A 165 19.56 2.36 5.23
C ARG A 165 18.17 1.97 4.72
N CYS A 166 17.80 2.47 3.54
CA CYS A 166 16.52 2.16 2.95
C CYS A 166 16.46 0.65 2.62
N THR A 167 15.40 -0.02 3.11
CA THR A 167 15.11 -1.44 2.85
C THR A 167 14.07 -1.63 1.76
N HIS A 168 13.40 -0.55 1.34
CA HIS A 168 12.23 -0.61 0.49
C HIS A 168 12.62 -0.45 -0.97
N ILE A 169 12.60 -1.55 -1.73
CA ILE A 169 13.01 -1.57 -3.15
C ILE A 169 12.24 -0.56 -4.02
N ASP A 170 10.95 -0.37 -3.73
CA ASP A 170 10.07 0.50 -4.52
C ASP A 170 10.38 2.00 -4.32
N ALA A 171 11.13 2.37 -3.27
CA ALA A 171 11.75 3.67 -3.10
C ALA A 171 13.21 3.66 -3.60
N PHE A 172 13.98 2.64 -3.23
CA PHE A 172 15.41 2.54 -3.57
C PHE A 172 15.70 2.62 -5.07
N ARG A 173 14.83 2.05 -5.92
CA ARG A 173 14.98 2.08 -7.39
C ARG A 173 14.91 3.48 -8.02
N PHE A 174 14.57 4.51 -7.23
CA PHE A 174 14.53 5.91 -7.65
C PHE A 174 15.70 6.73 -7.14
N PHE A 175 16.64 6.13 -6.41
CA PHE A 175 17.84 6.83 -5.96
C PHE A 175 18.64 7.33 -7.17
N THR A 176 19.27 8.49 -7.03
CA THR A 176 20.22 8.96 -8.04
C THR A 176 21.39 7.98 -8.14
N PRO A 177 22.07 7.88 -9.29
CA PRO A 177 23.26 7.03 -9.43
C PRO A 177 24.30 7.27 -8.34
N ASP A 178 24.47 8.52 -7.92
CA ASP A 178 25.40 8.94 -6.86
C ASP A 178 24.92 8.56 -5.44
N ALA A 179 23.61 8.41 -5.21
CA ALA A 179 23.05 8.02 -3.92
C ALA A 179 22.97 6.49 -3.73
N VAL A 180 22.86 5.72 -4.82
CA VAL A 180 22.83 4.24 -4.79
C VAL A 180 23.96 3.63 -3.93
N PRO A 181 25.26 3.97 -4.13
CA PRO A 181 26.34 3.40 -3.32
C PRO A 181 26.36 3.89 -1.87
N ARG A 182 25.64 4.97 -1.53
CA ARG A 182 25.52 5.48 -0.16
C ARG A 182 24.52 4.69 0.68
N ASN A 183 23.59 3.97 0.05
CA ASN A 183 22.68 3.11 0.80
C ASN A 183 23.45 1.92 1.38
N THR A 184 23.37 1.76 2.70
CA THR A 184 24.01 0.64 3.43
C THR A 184 23.54 -0.72 2.93
N LEU A 185 22.31 -0.77 2.39
CA LEU A 185 21.67 -1.96 1.88
C LEU A 185 21.47 -1.78 0.37
N GLN A 186 21.33 -2.90 -0.34
CA GLN A 186 21.06 -2.90 -1.78
C GLN A 186 19.79 -3.74 -2.01
N PRO A 187 18.60 -3.22 -1.68
CA PRO A 187 17.36 -3.96 -1.91
C PRO A 187 17.19 -4.29 -3.38
N THR A 188 16.60 -5.46 -3.64
CA THR A 188 16.16 -5.91 -4.96
C THR A 188 14.74 -6.44 -4.87
N ARG A 189 14.11 -6.77 -6.00
CA ARG A 189 12.76 -7.36 -5.96
C ARG A 189 12.78 -8.74 -5.32
N GLU A 190 13.82 -9.53 -5.60
CA GLU A 190 14.04 -10.88 -5.11
C GLU A 190 14.26 -10.90 -3.60
N THR A 191 14.92 -9.87 -3.05
CA THR A 191 15.24 -9.76 -1.63
C THR A 191 14.16 -9.05 -0.81
N GLN A 192 13.11 -8.52 -1.44
CA GLN A 192 12.10 -7.70 -0.76
C GLN A 192 11.49 -8.39 0.46
N VAL A 193 11.13 -9.68 0.35
CA VAL A 193 10.54 -10.44 1.47
C VAL A 193 11.48 -10.50 2.68
N ALA A 194 12.79 -10.63 2.44
CA ALA A 194 13.81 -10.69 3.48
C ALA A 194 14.12 -9.31 4.10
N MET A 195 13.99 -8.24 3.32
CA MET A 195 14.46 -6.91 3.72
C MET A 195 13.36 -5.98 4.26
N GLU A 196 12.11 -6.11 3.80
CA GLU A 196 11.04 -5.16 4.10
C GLU A 196 10.80 -5.02 5.61
N GLN A 197 10.74 -3.76 6.10
CA GLN A 197 10.70 -3.45 7.53
C GLN A 197 9.35 -2.88 7.97
N PRO A 198 8.79 -3.31 9.12
CA PRO A 198 7.51 -2.80 9.59
C PRO A 198 7.57 -1.34 10.07
N GLY A 199 8.77 -0.82 10.33
CA GLY A 199 8.98 0.61 10.60
C GLY A 199 9.04 1.48 9.33
N CYS A 200 9.15 0.90 8.14
CA CYS A 200 9.23 1.69 6.91
C CYS A 200 7.85 2.32 6.59
N LEU A 201 7.80 3.65 6.44
CA LEU A 201 6.59 4.35 6.02
C LEU A 201 6.05 3.78 4.69
N HIS A 202 6.93 3.54 3.72
CA HIS A 202 6.54 2.99 2.43
C HIS A 202 5.98 1.58 2.49
N ALA A 203 6.58 0.67 3.27
CA ALA A 203 6.05 -0.67 3.47
C ALA A 203 4.65 -0.66 4.11
N ASN A 204 4.38 0.34 4.96
CA ASN A 204 3.11 0.54 5.63
C ASN A 204 2.07 1.16 4.67
N MET A 205 2.47 2.15 3.88
CA MET A 205 1.65 2.75 2.83
C MET A 205 1.26 1.72 1.76
N ASP A 206 2.16 0.80 1.43
CA ASP A 206 1.96 -0.29 0.47
C ASP A 206 0.87 -1.29 0.87
N LEU A 207 0.41 -1.32 2.13
CA LEU A 207 -0.76 -2.14 2.50
C LEU A 207 -1.98 -1.76 1.65
N TYR A 208 -2.10 -0.50 1.26
CA TYR A 208 -3.11 -0.03 0.31
C TYR A 208 -2.96 -0.67 -1.08
N LYS A 209 -1.74 -0.66 -1.64
CA LYS A 209 -1.41 -1.33 -2.91
C LYS A 209 -1.79 -2.80 -2.88
N TRP A 210 -1.46 -3.49 -1.79
CA TRP A 210 -1.74 -4.92 -1.63
C TRP A 210 -3.22 -5.20 -1.48
N ALA A 211 -3.95 -4.40 -0.69
CA ALA A 211 -5.40 -4.49 -0.59
C ALA A 211 -6.08 -4.32 -1.97
N LEU A 212 -5.63 -3.36 -2.79
CA LEU A 212 -6.15 -3.16 -4.14
C LEU A 212 -5.93 -4.36 -5.07
N LYS A 213 -4.72 -4.94 -5.02
CA LYS A 213 -4.32 -6.07 -5.87
C LYS A 213 -5.02 -7.38 -5.50
N LEU A 214 -5.37 -7.56 -4.22
CA LEU A 214 -6.01 -8.76 -3.69
C LEU A 214 -7.54 -8.74 -3.78
N ARG A 215 -8.15 -7.67 -4.31
CA ARG A 215 -9.59 -7.68 -4.58
C ARG A 215 -9.95 -8.77 -5.60
N PRO A 216 -11.12 -9.42 -5.47
CA PRO A 216 -12.18 -9.18 -4.50
C PRO A 216 -12.08 -9.97 -3.19
N ALA A 217 -10.97 -10.67 -2.94
CA ALA A 217 -10.78 -11.46 -1.72
C ALA A 217 -10.64 -10.60 -0.45
N VAL A 218 -10.13 -9.37 -0.58
CA VAL A 218 -10.04 -8.40 0.52
C VAL A 218 -11.38 -7.67 0.73
N PRO A 219 -11.93 -7.66 1.96
CA PRO A 219 -13.10 -6.85 2.30
C PRO A 219 -12.91 -5.35 2.02
N GLY A 220 -14.00 -4.69 1.61
CA GLY A 220 -13.97 -3.27 1.23
C GLY A 220 -13.55 -2.32 2.36
N ASP A 221 -13.97 -2.59 3.60
CA ASP A 221 -13.58 -1.81 4.77
C ASP A 221 -12.06 -1.85 5.01
N LEU A 222 -11.44 -3.03 4.90
CA LEU A 222 -9.98 -3.19 5.01
C LEU A 222 -9.24 -2.40 3.93
N LEU A 223 -9.77 -2.34 2.70
CA LEU A 223 -9.21 -1.50 1.64
C LEU A 223 -9.26 -0.01 2.02
N LEU A 224 -10.39 0.47 2.53
CA LEU A 224 -10.54 1.88 2.90
C LEU A 224 -9.73 2.25 4.15
N ASP A 225 -9.55 1.33 5.09
CA ASP A 225 -8.66 1.52 6.24
C ASP A 225 -7.20 1.68 5.78
N ALA A 226 -6.75 0.81 4.86
CA ALA A 226 -5.41 0.91 4.29
C ALA A 226 -5.21 2.20 3.48
N PHE A 227 -6.23 2.63 2.73
CA PHE A 227 -6.19 3.90 1.99
C PHE A 227 -6.09 5.11 2.93
N ALA A 228 -6.90 5.14 3.99
CA ALA A 228 -6.86 6.22 4.98
C ALA A 228 -5.48 6.33 5.63
N LEU A 229 -4.92 5.20 6.08
CA LEU A 229 -3.58 5.17 6.67
C LEU A 229 -2.50 5.59 5.66
N ALA A 230 -2.62 5.18 4.39
CA ALA A 230 -1.69 5.58 3.34
C ALA A 230 -1.69 7.11 3.10
N ARG A 231 -2.85 7.79 3.22
CA ARG A 231 -2.93 9.27 3.15
C ARG A 231 -2.15 9.95 4.26
N GLU A 232 -2.34 9.48 5.49
CA GLU A 232 -1.64 10.03 6.66
C GLU A 232 -0.13 9.82 6.55
N ILE A 233 0.29 8.61 6.16
CA ILE A 233 1.70 8.28 5.96
C ILE A 233 2.31 9.14 4.86
N ARG A 234 1.64 9.29 3.71
CA ARG A 234 2.16 10.09 2.60
C ARG A 234 2.34 11.57 2.98
N THR A 235 1.46 12.09 3.83
CA THR A 235 1.60 13.45 4.37
C THR A 235 2.90 13.57 5.17
N VAL A 236 3.14 12.65 6.11
CA VAL A 236 4.37 12.65 6.94
C VAL A 236 5.64 12.39 6.11
N ASP A 237 5.56 11.49 5.13
CA ASP A 237 6.65 11.21 4.18
C ASP A 237 7.06 12.47 3.42
N MET A 238 6.10 13.27 2.97
CA MET A 238 6.35 14.55 2.30
C MET A 238 6.82 15.65 3.25
N GLN A 239 6.28 15.73 4.48
CA GLN A 239 6.78 16.67 5.48
C GLN A 239 8.25 16.41 5.87
N ALA A 240 8.68 15.13 5.86
CA ALA A 240 10.06 14.74 6.17
C ALA A 240 11.02 14.77 4.96
N SER A 241 10.49 15.05 3.77
CA SER A 241 11.23 15.08 2.51
C SER A 241 12.11 16.36 2.40
N PRO A 242 12.97 16.46 1.36
CA PRO A 242 13.72 17.70 1.09
C PRO A 242 12.85 18.79 0.45
N TYR A 243 11.62 18.48 0.06
CA TYR A 243 10.73 19.42 -0.61
C TYR A 243 10.06 20.39 0.38
N ASP A 244 9.84 21.62 -0.07
CA ASP A 244 9.03 22.60 0.64
C ASP A 244 7.54 22.31 0.42
N VAL A 245 6.85 21.94 1.51
CA VAL A 245 5.42 21.62 1.53
C VAL A 245 4.55 22.76 2.06
N SER A 246 5.11 23.95 2.31
CA SER A 246 4.40 25.11 2.86
C SER A 246 3.24 25.58 1.96
N SER A 247 3.35 25.39 0.65
CA SER A 247 2.26 25.65 -0.30
C SER A 247 0.99 24.81 -0.05
N TYR A 248 1.10 23.71 0.70
CA TYR A 248 -0.02 22.90 1.15
C TYR A 248 -0.45 23.22 2.60
N GLY A 249 0.09 24.27 3.20
CA GLY A 249 -0.20 24.65 4.59
C GLY A 249 0.38 23.68 5.62
N LEU A 250 1.44 22.96 5.27
CA LEU A 250 2.11 21.99 6.13
C LEU A 250 3.50 22.49 6.54
N ASP A 251 3.85 22.24 7.80
CA ASP A 251 5.20 22.47 8.30
C ASP A 251 6.12 21.26 8.00
N PRO A 252 7.41 21.48 7.70
CA PRO A 252 8.35 20.39 7.51
C PRO A 252 8.67 19.69 8.83
N ILE A 253 8.79 18.35 8.78
CA ILE A 253 9.44 17.57 9.82
C ILE A 253 10.93 17.57 9.49
N ALA A 254 11.67 18.50 10.10
CA ALA A 254 13.08 18.76 9.79
C ALA A 254 14.03 17.66 10.27
N ILE A 255 14.09 16.52 9.56
CA ILE A 255 14.89 15.33 9.91
C ILE A 255 16.41 15.55 9.91
N GLU A 256 16.91 16.69 9.44
CA GLU A 256 18.29 17.15 9.58
C GLU A 256 18.60 17.62 11.01
N THR A 257 17.57 17.89 11.82
CA THR A 257 17.70 18.33 13.22
C THR A 257 17.40 17.18 14.21
N PRO A 258 17.92 17.23 15.45
CA PRO A 258 17.56 16.26 16.49
C PRO A 258 16.06 16.21 16.79
N ASP A 259 15.40 17.37 16.88
CA ASP A 259 13.97 17.46 17.22
C ASP A 259 13.10 16.88 16.11
N GLY A 260 13.39 17.23 14.85
CA GLY A 260 12.66 16.66 13.70
C GLY A 260 12.86 15.15 13.55
N LYS A 261 14.04 14.61 13.88
CA LYS A 261 14.23 13.15 13.97
C LYS A 261 13.40 12.53 15.08
N GLY A 262 13.32 13.18 16.24
CA GLY A 262 12.48 12.74 17.36
C GLY A 262 11.01 12.64 16.96
N GLU A 263 10.49 13.70 16.32
CA GLU A 263 9.13 13.73 15.80
C GLU A 263 8.89 12.66 14.73
N TYR A 264 9.79 12.53 13.75
CA TYR A 264 9.68 11.50 12.72
C TYR A 264 9.61 10.09 13.32
N VAL A 265 10.48 9.77 14.29
CA VAL A 265 10.49 8.45 14.94
C VAL A 265 9.20 8.20 15.73
N ARG A 266 8.63 9.22 16.37
CA ARG A 266 7.34 9.12 17.07
C ARG A 266 6.24 8.73 16.09
N ARG A 267 6.06 9.50 15.00
CA ARG A 267 5.08 9.23 13.94
C ARG A 267 5.29 7.87 13.29
N GLN A 268 6.54 7.50 13.04
CA GLN A 268 6.90 6.21 12.45
C GLN A 268 6.47 5.02 13.32
N ARG A 269 6.60 5.13 14.65
CA ARG A 269 6.15 4.09 15.60
C ARG A 269 4.63 3.96 15.62
N GLU A 270 3.92 5.08 15.60
CA GLU A 270 2.44 5.12 15.51
C GLU A 270 1.95 4.41 14.24
N PHE A 271 2.54 4.75 13.09
CA PHE A 271 2.18 4.10 11.83
C PHE A 271 2.56 2.63 11.78
N ALA A 272 3.72 2.25 12.35
CA ALA A 272 4.11 0.85 12.44
C ALA A 272 3.07 0.04 13.24
N ALA A 273 2.62 0.55 14.39
CA ALA A 273 1.62 -0.09 15.22
C ALA A 273 0.26 -0.22 14.50
N ALA A 274 -0.25 0.87 13.91
CA ALA A 274 -1.50 0.85 13.15
C ALA A 274 -1.43 -0.12 11.95
N SER A 275 -0.29 -0.14 11.26
CA SER A 275 -0.06 -1.01 10.10
C SER A 275 0.00 -2.49 10.47
N GLN A 276 0.42 -2.86 11.69
CA GLN A 276 0.44 -4.26 12.09
C GLN A 276 -0.96 -4.86 12.14
N ALA A 277 -1.96 -4.11 12.62
CA ALA A 277 -3.34 -4.58 12.63
C ALA A 277 -3.87 -4.80 11.20
N LEU A 278 -3.63 -3.86 10.29
CA LEU A 278 -4.04 -4.00 8.88
C LEU A 278 -3.29 -5.13 8.16
N ARG A 279 -1.99 -5.29 8.43
CA ARG A 279 -1.16 -6.35 7.89
C ARG A 279 -1.67 -7.72 8.30
N ALA A 280 -1.99 -7.91 9.58
CA ALA A 280 -2.58 -9.15 10.07
C ALA A 280 -3.91 -9.50 9.38
N ARG A 281 -4.78 -8.50 9.19
CA ARG A 281 -6.06 -8.68 8.47
C ARG A 281 -5.85 -9.02 6.99
N LEU A 282 -4.86 -8.43 6.32
CA LEU A 282 -4.51 -8.76 4.94
C LEU A 282 -3.93 -10.18 4.81
N VAL A 283 -3.07 -10.59 5.74
CA VAL A 283 -2.57 -11.98 5.80
C VAL A 283 -3.74 -12.96 5.97
N ALA A 284 -4.66 -12.67 6.90
CA ALA A 284 -5.86 -13.50 7.10
C ALA A 284 -6.75 -13.56 5.85
N ALA A 285 -6.88 -12.48 5.08
CA ALA A 285 -7.61 -12.47 3.82
C ALA A 285 -6.93 -13.35 2.75
N CYS A 286 -5.59 -13.38 2.71
CA CYS A 286 -4.85 -14.31 1.86
C CYS A 286 -5.03 -15.77 2.34
N ASP A 287 -4.95 -16.03 3.64
CA ASP A 287 -5.15 -17.36 4.21
C ASP A 287 -6.54 -17.92 3.88
N ALA A 288 -7.59 -17.09 3.98
CA ALA A 288 -8.96 -17.49 3.73
C ALA A 288 -9.18 -18.05 2.32
N VAL A 289 -8.45 -17.54 1.31
CA VAL A 289 -8.54 -18.06 -0.06
C VAL A 289 -7.59 -19.23 -0.32
N LEU A 290 -6.42 -19.27 0.33
CA LEU A 290 -5.45 -20.36 0.15
C LEU A 290 -5.87 -21.65 0.87
N VAL A 291 -6.54 -21.57 2.02
CA VAL A 291 -7.08 -22.75 2.73
C VAL A 291 -8.23 -23.40 1.97
N ALA A 292 -8.89 -22.66 1.07
CA ALA A 292 -9.95 -23.16 0.20
C ALA A 292 -9.42 -23.79 -1.10
N GLU A 293 -8.09 -23.79 -1.32
CA GLU A 293 -7.43 -24.56 -2.38
C GLU A 293 -7.37 -26.03 -1.90
N PRO A 294 -8.07 -26.99 -2.52
CA PRO A 294 -7.81 -28.39 -2.23
C PRO A 294 -6.35 -28.69 -2.58
N ASP A 295 -5.66 -29.35 -1.65
CA ASP A 295 -4.24 -29.73 -1.75
C ASP A 295 -3.97 -30.35 -3.13
N GLN A 296 -3.32 -29.60 -4.03
CA GLN A 296 -2.88 -30.15 -5.31
C GLN A 296 -1.67 -31.04 -5.01
N PRO A 297 -1.68 -32.34 -5.36
CA PRO A 297 -0.50 -33.18 -5.20
C PRO A 297 0.65 -32.66 -6.06
N GLY A 298 1.71 -32.24 -5.35
CA GLY A 298 3.06 -31.89 -5.78
C GLY A 298 3.36 -31.80 -7.29
N HIS A 299 3.60 -30.57 -7.76
CA HIS A 299 4.43 -30.37 -8.94
C HIS A 299 5.88 -30.79 -8.63
N PRO A 300 6.52 -31.69 -9.39
CA PRO A 300 7.88 -32.13 -9.11
C PRO A 300 8.84 -30.95 -9.26
N ARG A 301 9.69 -30.74 -8.25
CA ARG A 301 10.79 -29.78 -8.29
C ARG A 301 11.68 -30.10 -9.48
N VAL A 302 11.71 -29.20 -10.46
CA VAL A 302 12.73 -29.21 -11.52
C VAL A 302 14.08 -28.97 -10.83
N ARG A 303 14.94 -29.98 -10.85
CA ARG A 303 16.36 -29.82 -10.49
C ARG A 303 17.02 -28.95 -11.55
N PRO A 304 17.90 -28.00 -11.19
CA PRO A 304 18.70 -27.30 -12.17
C PRO A 304 19.64 -28.30 -12.84
N GLN A 305 19.57 -28.39 -14.17
CA GLN A 305 20.63 -29.05 -14.94
C GLN A 305 21.87 -28.15 -14.91
N ALA A 306 22.99 -28.76 -14.53
CA ALA A 306 24.31 -28.19 -14.71
C ALA A 306 24.65 -28.19 -16.20
N GLY A 307 25.16 -27.05 -16.68
CA GLY A 307 25.63 -26.81 -18.05
C GLY A 307 26.02 -25.36 -18.19
#